data_AF-V6K2M4-F1
#
_entry.id   AF-V6K2M4-F1
#
_cell.length_a   1.000
_cell.length_b   1.000
_cell.length_c   1.000
_cell.angle_alpha   90.00
_cell.angle_beta   90.00
_cell.angle_gamma   90.00
#
_symmetry.space_group_name_H-M   'P 1'
#
loop_
_entity.id
_entity.type
_entity.pdbx_description
1 polymer ?
#
loop_
_entity_poly.entity_id
_entity_poly.type
_entity_poly.pdbx_seq_one_letter_code
_entity_poly.pdbx_strand_id
1 'polypeptide(L)' 'MATVQIRNLDDAAYVILRRRAVESGRSLQEYLRIELERSARKPTVADAVALARDELAGESGEVPMDDIVAQQREVRGE' A
#
# COMPACT_ATOMS: atom_id res chain seq x y z
N MET A 1 16.62 2.62 -5.40
CA MET A 1 16.11 1.87 -6.58
C MET A 1 16.23 0.39 -6.24
N ALA A 2 15.13 -0.35 -6.37
CA ALA A 2 15.12 -1.80 -6.14
C ALA A 2 14.90 -2.52 -7.47
N THR A 3 15.59 -3.65 -7.66
CA THR A 3 15.44 -4.51 -8.83
C THR A 3 14.77 -5.80 -8.41
N VAL A 4 13.76 -6.23 -9.17
CA VAL A 4 13.03 -7.47 -8.92
C VAL A 4 13.22 -8.41 -10.12
N GLN A 5 13.65 -9.64 -9.84
CA GLN A 5 13.68 -10.71 -10.84
C GLN A 5 12.50 -11.66 -10.60
N ILE A 6 11.63 -11.80 -11.60
CA ILE A 6 10.52 -12.77 -11.56
C ILE A 6 11.02 -14.05 -12.23
N ARG A 7 11.01 -15.16 -11.49
CA ARG A 7 11.43 -16.48 -11.98
C ARG A 7 10.22 -17.37 -12.19
N ASN A 8 10.35 -18.32 -13.13
CA ASN A 8 9.32 -19.32 -13.44
C ASN A 8 7.95 -18.69 -13.75
N LEU A 9 7.96 -17.60 -14.52
CA LEU A 9 6.72 -17.01 -15.03
C LEU A 9 6.12 -17.97 -16.06
N ASP A 10 4.83 -18.26 -15.90
CA ASP A 10 4.09 -19.08 -16.85
C ASP A 10 4.14 -18.47 -18.28
N ASP A 11 4.34 -19.33 -19.29
CA ASP A 11 4.52 -18.88 -20.67
C ASP A 11 3.29 -18.17 -21.21
N ALA A 12 2.08 -18.63 -20.86
CA ALA A 12 0.85 -17.98 -21.29
C ALA A 12 0.71 -16.61 -20.62
N ALA A 13 1.06 -16.49 -19.33
CA ALA A 13 1.11 -15.20 -18.66
C ALA A 13 2.11 -14.24 -19.33
N TYR A 14 3.31 -14.72 -19.69
CA TYR A 14 4.32 -13.93 -20.40
C TYR A 14 3.78 -13.39 -21.74
N VAL A 15 3.14 -14.23 -22.55
CA VAL A 15 2.59 -13.83 -23.85
C VAL A 15 1.52 -12.74 -23.70
N ILE A 16 0.61 -12.91 -22.73
CA ILE A 16 -0.46 -11.93 -22.46
C ILE A 16 0.14 -10.60 -22.02
N LEU A 17 1.09 -10.61 -21.08
CA LEU A 17 1.70 -9.39 -20.55
C LEU A 17 2.53 -8.67 -21.63
N ARG A 18 3.27 -9.42 -22.45
CA ARG A 18 4.01 -8.85 -23.59
C ARG A 18 3.08 -8.20 -24.60
N ARG A 19 1.96 -8.84 -24.94
CA ARG A 19 0.95 -8.27 -25.84
C ARG A 19 0.40 -6.95 -25.29
N ARG A 20 -0.01 -6.93 -24.02
CA ARG A 20 -0.54 -5.71 -23.37
C ARG A 20 0.50 -4.58 -23.32
N ALA A 21 1.76 -4.92 -23.08
CA ALA A 21 2.84 -3.93 -23.10
C ALA A 21 2.97 -3.26 -24.48
N VAL A 22 2.97 -4.07 -25.56
CA VAL A 22 3.00 -3.57 -26.94
C VAL A 22 1.77 -2.72 -27.27
N GLU A 23 0.56 -3.17 -26.91
CA GLU A 23 -0.69 -2.41 -27.08
C GLU A 23 -0.65 -1.06 -26.36
N SER A 24 0.06 -0.97 -25.23
CA SER A 24 0.26 0.27 -24.48
C SER A 24 1.43 1.14 -24.95
N GLY A 25 2.17 0.71 -25.98
CA GLY A 25 3.35 1.40 -26.50
C GLY A 25 4.56 1.40 -25.56
N ARG A 26 4.66 0.41 -24.66
CA ARG A 26 5.69 0.33 -23.61
C ARG A 26 6.55 -0.91 -23.77
N SER A 27 7.77 -0.85 -23.23
CA SER A 27 8.55 -2.07 -23.02
C SER A 27 7.87 -2.95 -21.97
N LEU A 28 8.11 -4.27 -22.02
CA LEU A 28 7.55 -5.20 -21.05
C LEU A 28 7.96 -4.84 -19.61
N GLN A 29 9.23 -4.47 -19.40
CA GLN A 29 9.73 -4.09 -18.09
C GLN A 29 9.01 -2.86 -17.54
N GLU A 30 8.80 -1.84 -18.37
CA GLU A 30 8.12 -0.62 -17.98
C GLU A 30 6.64 -0.86 -17.67
N TYR A 31 5.98 -1.69 -18.49
CA TYR A 31 4.60 -2.11 -18.25
C TYR A 31 4.45 -2.84 -16.90
N LEU A 32 5.31 -3.82 -16.63
CA LEU A 32 5.28 -4.59 -15.38
C LEU A 32 5.58 -3.73 -14.16
N ARG A 33 6.55 -2.82 -14.26
CA ARG A 33 6.87 -1.88 -13.18
C ARG A 33 5.64 -1.08 -12.75
N ILE A 34 4.91 -0.53 -13.72
CA ILE A 34 3.70 0.26 -13.46
C ILE A 34 2.58 -0.58 -12.86
N GLU A 35 2.37 -1.80 -13.38
CA GLU A 35 1.36 -2.69 -12.82
C GLU A 35 1.69 -3.12 -11.38
N LEU A 36 2.96 -3.39 -11.08
CA LEU A 36 3.41 -3.69 -9.72
C LEU A 36 3.25 -2.48 -8.79
N GLU A 37 3.63 -1.28 -9.23
CA GLU A 37 3.42 -0.04 -8.46
C GLU A 37 1.93 0.24 -8.23
N ARG A 38 1.09 0.01 -9.24
CA ARG A 38 -0.37 0.14 -9.14
C ARG A 38 -0.94 -0.87 -8.15
N SER A 39 -0.45 -2.11 -8.17
CA SER A 39 -0.85 -3.14 -7.22
C SER A 39 -0.47 -2.76 -5.79
N ALA A 40 0.75 -2.24 -5.59
CA ALA A 40 1.23 -1.81 -4.28
C ALA A 40 0.46 -0.60 -3.71
N ARG A 41 -0.09 0.26 -4.56
CA ARG A 41 -0.93 1.41 -4.13
C ARG A 41 -2.27 1.02 -3.53
N LYS A 42 -2.72 -0.22 -3.71
CA LYS A 42 -3.99 -0.71 -3.15
C LYS A 42 -3.66 -1.59 -1.93
N PRO A 43 -3.54 -1.01 -0.72
CA PRO A 43 -3.36 -1.81 0.47
C PRO A 43 -4.54 -2.78 0.60
N THR A 44 -4.24 -4.03 0.92
CA THR A 44 -5.28 -4.97 1.31
C THR A 44 -5.84 -4.57 2.67
N VAL A 45 -7.01 -5.12 3.04
CA VAL A 45 -7.55 -4.93 4.40
C VAL A 45 -6.54 -5.40 5.45
N ALA A 46 -5.81 -6.47 5.16
CA ALA A 46 -4.75 -6.96 6.04
C ALA A 46 -3.60 -5.96 6.19
N ASP A 47 -3.18 -5.32 5.09
CA ASP A 47 -2.14 -4.27 5.12
C ASP A 47 -2.62 -3.05 5.89
N ALA A 48 -3.88 -2.65 5.74
CA ALA A 48 -4.46 -1.54 6.50
C ALA A 48 -4.52 -1.84 8.00
N VAL A 49 -4.92 -3.06 8.39
CA VAL A 49 -4.94 -3.48 9.80
C VAL A 49 -3.52 -3.59 10.35
N ALA A 50 -2.56 -4.08 9.57
CA ALA A 50 -1.16 -4.13 9.97
C ALA A 50 -0.59 -2.72 10.16
N LEU A 51 -0.85 -1.80 9.24
CA LEU A 51 -0.44 -0.40 9.36
C LEU A 51 -1.03 0.26 10.61
N ALA A 52 -2.35 0.09 10.86
CA ALA A 52 -2.99 0.62 12.06
C ALA A 52 -2.40 0.03 13.35
N ARG A 53 -2.03 -1.27 13.35
CA ARG A 53 -1.37 -1.90 14.49
C ARG A 53 0.04 -1.37 14.70
N ASP A 54 0.81 -1.17 13.63
CA ASP A 54 2.15 -0.59 13.71
C ASP A 54 2.11 0.86 14.19
N GLU A 55 1.12 1.64 13.74
CA GLU A 55 0.89 3.01 14.20
C GLU A 55 0.55 3.05 15.70
N LEU A 56 -0.40 2.21 16.13
CA LEU A 56 -0.78 2.02 17.54
C LEU A 56 0.32 1.41 18.43
N ALA A 57 1.35 0.80 17.84
CA ALA A 57 2.48 0.20 18.56
C ALA A 57 3.72 1.10 18.58
N GLY A 58 3.93 1.91 17.52
CA GLY A 58 5.01 2.89 17.40
C GLY A 58 4.74 4.14 18.23
N GLU A 59 3.48 4.56 18.32
CA GLU A 59 3.01 5.38 19.40
C GLU A 59 2.76 4.44 20.59
N SER A 60 3.60 4.48 21.61
CA SER A 60 3.17 4.00 22.91
C SER A 60 1.95 4.84 23.27
N GLY A 61 0.76 4.25 23.07
CA GLY A 61 -0.56 4.87 23.19
C GLY A 61 -0.89 5.29 24.61
N GLU A 62 -0.14 6.24 25.15
CA GLU A 62 -0.59 7.11 26.22
C GLU A 62 -1.19 8.33 25.54
N VAL A 63 -2.47 8.23 25.14
CA VAL A 63 -3.26 9.46 25.03
C VAL A 63 -3.34 10.00 26.46
N PRO A 64 -2.70 11.13 26.79
CA PRO A 64 -2.71 11.67 28.14
C PRO A 64 -4.16 11.90 28.56
N MET A 65 -4.50 11.49 29.78
CA MET A 65 -5.87 11.65 30.27
C MET A 65 -6.32 13.11 30.23
N ASP A 66 -5.38 14.05 30.35
CA ASP A 66 -5.62 15.48 30.23
C ASP A 66 -6.13 15.88 28.82
N ASP A 67 -5.61 15.27 27.75
CA ASP A 67 -6.07 15.54 26.38
C ASP A 67 -7.50 15.00 26.14
N ILE A 68 -7.82 13.85 26.74
CA ILE A 68 -9.18 13.27 26.70
C ILE A 68 -10.17 14.17 27.42
N VAL A 69 -9.79 14.69 28.60
CA VAL A 69 -10.65 15.58 29.40
C VAL A 69 -10.81 16.94 28.71
N ALA A 70 -9.75 17.49 28.12
CA ALA A 70 -9.79 18.74 27.37
C ALA A 70 -10.76 18.65 26.19
N GLN A 71 -10.66 17.58 25.38
CA GLN A 71 -11.56 17.34 24.27
C GLN A 71 -13.03 17.20 24.72
N GLN A 72 -13.28 16.54 25.85
CA GLN A 72 -14.65 16.38 26.37
C GLN A 72 -15.29 17.71 26.79
N ARG A 73 -14.49 18.64 27.33
CA ARG A 73 -14.96 19.99 27.74
C ARG A 73 -15.31 20.84 26.53
N GLU A 74 -14.46 20.85 25.50
CA GLU A 74 -14.76 21.54 24.24
C GLU A 74 -16.06 21.04 23.60
N VAL A 75 -16.29 19.72 23.60
CA VAL A 75 -17.54 19.13 23.07
C VAL A 75 -18.76 19.47 23.92
N ARG A 76 -18.59 19.68 25.24
CA ARG A 76 -19.66 20.12 26.15
C ARG A 76 -19.92 21.62 26.12
N GLY A 77 -19.05 22.42 25.50
CA GLY A 77 -19.24 23.86 25.36
C GLY A 77 -19.04 24.64 26.67
N GLU A 78 -18.01 24.30 27.44
CA GLU A 78 -17.47 25.14 28.53
C GLU A 78 -16.25 25.94 28.08
#